data_AF-A0A9Q3MI41-F1
#
_entry.id   AF-A0A9Q3MI41-F1
#
_cell.length_a   1.000
_cell.length_b   1.000
_cell.length_c   1.000
_cell.angle_alpha   90.00
_cell.angle_beta   90.00
_cell.angle_gamma   90.00
#
_symmetry.space_group_name_H-M   'P 1'
#
loop_
_entity.id
_entity.type
_entity.pdbx_description
1 polymer ?
#
loop_
_entity_poly.entity_id
_entity_poly.type
_entity_poly.pdbx_seq_one_letter_code
_entity_poly.pdbx_strand_id
1 'polypeptide(L)' 'MAIRTVVWGENIHETTNAIVRGIYPEGMHTTIANALNVDPAISATTATL' A
#
# COMPACT_ATOMS: atom_id res chain seq x y z
N MET A 1 5.59 -14.79 16.30
CA MET A 1 4.24 -14.50 15.76
C MET A 1 4.31 -13.13 15.14
N ALA A 2 3.98 -12.98 13.86
CA ALA A 2 4.07 -11.68 13.18
C ALA A 2 2.90 -10.76 13.57
N ILE A 3 3.16 -9.45 13.63
CA ILE A 3 2.14 -8.42 13.74
C ILE A 3 1.33 -8.39 12.44
N ARG A 4 0.00 -8.45 12.56
CA ARG A 4 -0.89 -8.38 11.39
C ARG A 4 -1.32 -6.93 11.20
N THR A 5 -0.99 -6.37 10.04
CA THR A 5 -1.25 -4.96 9.71
C THR A 5 -2.05 -4.87 8.43
N VAL A 6 -3.05 -3.98 8.40
CA VAL A 6 -3.76 -3.60 7.17
C VAL A 6 -3.35 -2.18 6.82
N VAL A 7 -2.83 -1.98 5.62
CA VAL A 7 -2.60 -0.65 5.05
C VAL A 7 -3.82 -0.27 4.24
N TRP A 8 -4.59 0.70 4.73
CA TRP A 8 -5.75 1.22 4.04
C TRP A 8 -5.37 2.42 3.16
N GLY A 9 -5.92 2.48 1.94
CA GLY A 9 -5.77 3.64 1.06
C GLY A 9 -7.08 3.97 0.34
N GLU A 10 -7.34 5.26 0.13
CA GLU A 10 -8.51 5.74 -0.62
C GLU A 10 -8.53 5.23 -2.06
N ASN A 11 -7.35 5.05 -2.67
CA ASN A 11 -7.16 4.58 -4.04
C ASN A 11 -7.82 5.45 -5.13
N ILE A 12 -7.96 6.77 -4.91
CA ILE A 12 -8.58 7.72 -5.84
C ILE A 12 -7.56 8.56 -6.61
N HIS A 13 -6.46 8.97 -5.99
CA HIS A 13 -5.53 9.91 -6.62
C HIS A 13 -4.68 9.23 -7.69
N GLU A 14 -4.30 7.97 -7.49
CA GLU A 14 -3.61 7.15 -8.50
C GLU A 14 -4.51 6.75 -9.67
N THR A 15 -5.84 6.85 -9.54
CA THR A 15 -6.78 6.57 -10.64
C THR A 15 -7.11 7.82 -11.45
N THR A 16 -7.13 8.99 -10.81
CA THR A 16 -7.56 10.26 -11.42
C THR A 16 -6.42 11.17 -11.87
N ASN A 17 -5.21 11.02 -11.32
CA ASN A 17 -4.06 11.87 -11.63
C ASN A 17 -2.89 11.05 -12.19
N ALA A 18 -2.56 11.29 -13.46
CA ALA A 18 -1.47 10.57 -14.15
C ALA A 18 -0.08 10.81 -13.52
N ILE A 19 0.16 11.96 -12.91
CA ILE A 19 1.41 12.25 -12.19
C ILE A 19 1.50 11.37 -10.95
N VAL A 20 0.41 11.26 -10.18
CA VAL A 20 0.36 10.42 -8.97
C VAL A 20 0.53 8.95 -9.35
N ARG A 21 -0.18 8.47 -10.38
CA ARG A 21 -0.01 7.10 -10.89
C ARG A 21 1.40 6.81 -11.38
N GLY A 22 2.08 7.80 -11.96
CA GLY A 22 3.47 7.68 -12.38
C GLY A 22 4.44 7.43 -11.22
N ILE A 23 4.11 7.92 -10.01
CA ILE A 23 4.90 7.72 -8.79
C ILE A 23 4.47 6.41 -8.08
N TYR A 24 3.16 6.17 -7.98
CA TYR A 24 2.56 5.02 -7.30
C TYR A 24 1.70 4.20 -8.26
N PRO A 25 2.31 3.41 -9.17
CA PRO A 25 1.56 2.68 -10.20
C PRO A 25 0.62 1.63 -9.61
N GLU A 26 1.00 1.03 -8.48
CA GLU A 26 0.22 0.03 -7.74
C GLU A 26 -0.49 0.64 -6.50
N GLY A 27 -0.49 1.98 -6.39
CA GLY A 27 -1.05 2.71 -5.26
C GLY A 27 -0.11 2.85 -4.05
N MET A 28 -0.38 3.87 -3.25
CA MET A 28 0.42 4.18 -2.05
C MET A 28 0.34 3.08 -0.98
N HIS A 29 -0.83 2.47 -0.82
CA HIS A 29 -1.08 1.40 0.15
C HIS A 29 -0.25 0.15 -0.16
N THR A 30 -0.11 -0.23 -1.45
CA THR A 30 0.74 -1.34 -1.88
C THR A 30 2.21 -1.03 -1.62
N THR A 31 2.65 0.19 -1.89
CA THR A 31 4.03 0.63 -1.64
C THR A 31 4.41 0.48 -0.16
N ILE A 32 3.55 0.94 0.75
CA ILE A 32 3.76 0.82 2.19
C ILE A 32 3.70 -0.65 2.64
N ALA A 33 2.70 -1.42 2.17
CA ALA A 33 2.59 -2.84 2.53
C ALA A 33 3.83 -3.64 2.10
N ASN A 34 4.36 -3.38 0.91
CA ASN A 34 5.59 -4.01 0.43
C ASN A 34 6.80 -3.65 1.31
N ALA A 35 6.92 -2.38 1.72
CA ALA A 35 7.99 -1.96 2.62
C ALA A 35 7.88 -2.63 4.01
N LEU A 36 6.66 -2.74 4.56
CA LEU A 36 6.42 -3.42 5.83
C LEU A 36 6.74 -4.92 5.75
N ASN A 37 6.41 -5.57 4.63
CA ASN A 37 6.65 -7.00 4.41
C ASN A 37 8.15 -7.36 4.24
N VAL A 38 9.07 -6.39 4.21
CA VAL A 38 10.51 -6.65 4.29
C VAL A 38 10.91 -7.16 5.69
N ASP A 39 10.19 -6.75 6.74
CA ASP A 39 10.43 -7.20 8.11
C ASP A 39 9.65 -8.51 8.39
N PRO A 40 10.32 -9.65 8.70
CA PRO A 40 9.64 -10.91 9.00
C PRO A 40 8.77 -10.87 10.26
N ALA A 41 8.90 -9.84 11.10
CA ALA A 41 8.02 -9.61 12.24
C ALA A 41 6.65 -9.01 11.85
N ILE A 42 6.44 -8.60 10.59
CA ILE A 42 5.21 -7.97 10.11
C ILE A 42 4.63 -8.77 8.95
N SER A 43 3.31 -8.93 8.97
CA SER A 43 2.50 -9.44 7.86
C SER A 43 1.50 -8.36 7.47
N ALA A 44 1.81 -7.61 6.42
CA ALA A 44 1.00 -6.52 5.91
C ALA A 44 0.13 -6.94 4.72
N THR A 45 -1.16 -6.60 4.78
CA THR A 45 -2.11 -6.68 3.67
C THR A 45 -2.66 -5.30 3.33
N THR A 46 -3.35 -5.17 2.20
CA THR A 46 -3.95 -3.91 1.77
C THR A 46 -5.48 -3.97 1.79
N ALA A 47 -6.10 -2.80 1.92
CA ALA A 47 -7.53 -2.59 1.72
C ALA A 47 -7.75 -1.22 1.08
N THR A 48 -8.76 -1.10 0.22
CA THR A 48 -9.10 0.17 -0.44
C THR A 48 -10.58 0.51 -0.29
N LEU A 49 -10.94 1.77 -0.56
CA LEU A 49 -12.34 2.19 -0.73
C LEU A 49 -12.91 1.71 -2.07
#